data_AF-A0A1V1NV74-F1
#
_entry.id   AF-A0A1V1NV74-F1
#
_cell.length_a   1.000
_cell.length_b   1.000
_cell.length_c   1.000
_cell.angle_alpha   90.00
_cell.angle_beta   90.00
_cell.angle_gamma   90.00
#
_symmetry.space_group_name_H-M   'P 1'
#
loop_
_entity.id
_entity.type
_entity.pdbx_description
1 polymer ?
#
loop_
_entity_poly.entity_id
_entity_poly.type
_entity_poly.pdbx_seq_one_letter_code
_entity_poly.pdbx_strand_id
1 'polypeptide(L)'
;MKGNKMSQLTIDLPDTLHQTLNNIAHYESSSVNQYIVYALSIHVATAYDVKPIFDSSVINQKGSFNNLLRSLGSESLENVQSILNERVEDVPENELSPEILDKLSKKIYSSMN
;
A
#
# COMPACT_ATOMS: atom_id res chain seq x y z
N MET A 1 8.76 -14.40 41.92
CA MET A 1 8.44 -13.98 40.53
C MET A 1 7.81 -12.60 40.60
N LYS A 2 8.52 -11.54 40.19
CA LYS A 2 7.95 -10.19 40.13
C LYS A 2 7.02 -10.14 38.92
N GLY A 3 5.72 -10.06 39.14
CA GLY A 3 4.75 -9.84 38.08
C GLY A 3 5.07 -8.54 37.34
N ASN A 4 5.05 -8.59 36.01
CA ASN A 4 5.29 -7.45 35.14
C ASN A 4 4.23 -6.37 35.49
N LYS A 5 4.64 -5.23 36.06
CA LYS A 5 3.70 -4.14 36.38
C LYS A 5 3.27 -3.48 35.07
N MET A 6 2.00 -3.60 34.72
CA MET A 6 1.42 -2.86 33.59
C MET A 6 1.42 -1.36 33.94
N SER A 7 2.03 -0.55 33.08
CA SER A 7 1.98 0.91 33.19
C SER A 7 0.63 1.41 32.64
N GLN A 8 0.05 2.43 33.28
CA GLN A 8 -1.22 3.03 32.86
C GLN A 8 -0.94 4.37 32.16
N LEU A 9 -1.56 4.57 31.00
CA LEU A 9 -1.51 5.82 30.23
C LEU A 9 -2.93 6.32 30.01
N THR A 10 -3.20 7.56 30.43
CA THR A 10 -4.48 8.25 30.20
C THR A 10 -4.23 9.40 29.24
N ILE A 11 -5.02 9.49 28.18
CA ILE A 11 -4.88 10.49 27.12
C ILE A 11 -6.27 11.04 26.83
N ASP A 12 -6.38 12.36 26.77
CA ASP A 12 -7.57 13.03 26.27
C ASP A 12 -7.52 13.08 24.74
N LEU A 13 -8.54 12.52 24.09
CA LEU A 13 -8.64 12.43 22.64
C LEU A 13 -9.86 13.24 22.16
N PRO A 14 -9.76 13.91 21.00
CA PRO A 14 -10.95 14.41 20.33
C PRO A 14 -11.94 13.27 20.05
N ASP A 15 -13.24 13.52 20.22
CA ASP A 15 -14.28 12.50 20.08
C ASP A 15 -14.22 11.77 18.73
N THR A 16 -13.90 12.52 17.67
CA THR A 16 -13.76 11.97 16.31
C THR A 16 -12.62 10.96 16.22
N LEU A 17 -11.47 11.25 16.83
CA LEU A 17 -10.32 10.35 16.86
C LEU A 17 -10.63 9.12 17.71
N HIS A 18 -11.28 9.30 18.85
CA HIS A 18 -11.71 8.17 19.69
C HIS A 18 -12.67 7.24 18.94
N GLN A 19 -13.65 7.77 18.22
CA GLN A 19 -14.56 6.98 17.38
C GLN A 19 -13.83 6.23 16.27
N THR A 20 -12.91 6.89 15.57
CA THR A 20 -12.09 6.25 14.53
C THR A 20 -11.29 5.09 15.08
N LEU A 21 -10.63 5.26 16.24
CA LEU A 21 -9.86 4.18 16.89
C LEU A 21 -10.75 3.00 17.31
N ASN A 22 -11.96 3.28 17.80
CA ASN A 22 -12.94 2.23 18.11
C ASN A 22 -13.33 1.42 16.86
N ASN A 23 -13.61 2.11 15.75
CA ASN A 23 -14.00 1.45 14.51
C ASN A 23 -12.87 0.56 13.96
N ILE A 24 -11.63 1.06 13.94
CA ILE A 24 -10.49 0.29 13.43
C ILE A 24 -10.24 -0.94 14.31
N ALA A 25 -10.21 -0.76 15.63
CA ALA A 25 -10.02 -1.89 16.56
C ALA A 25 -11.11 -2.96 16.37
N HIS A 26 -12.36 -2.54 16.14
CA HIS A 26 -13.46 -3.45 15.85
C HIS A 26 -13.25 -4.26 14.56
N TYR A 27 -12.82 -3.61 13.47
CA TYR A 27 -12.48 -4.31 12.22
C TYR A 27 -11.34 -5.32 12.40
N GLU A 28 -10.39 -5.02 13.27
CA GLU A 28 -9.26 -5.90 13.60
C GLU A 28 -9.58 -6.91 14.71
N SER A 29 -10.84 -6.99 15.18
CA SER A 29 -11.27 -7.88 16.27
C SER A 29 -10.43 -7.73 17.55
N SER A 30 -9.95 -6.53 17.82
CA SER A 30 -9.12 -6.19 18.98
C SER A 30 -9.80 -5.13 19.86
N SER A 31 -9.42 -5.07 21.15
CA SER A 31 -9.87 -3.94 21.97
C SER A 31 -9.13 -2.66 21.59
N VAL A 32 -9.76 -1.51 21.75
CA VAL A 32 -9.12 -0.21 21.47
C VAL A 32 -7.79 -0.04 22.21
N ASN A 33 -7.71 -0.49 23.46
CA ASN A 33 -6.47 -0.41 24.23
C ASN A 33 -5.37 -1.28 23.62
N GLN A 34 -5.69 -2.49 23.14
CA GLN A 34 -4.73 -3.35 22.45
C GLN A 34 -4.29 -2.74 21.11
N TYR A 35 -5.25 -2.20 20.35
CA TYR A 35 -4.95 -1.54 19.08
C TYR A 35 -4.04 -0.31 19.28
N ILE A 36 -4.32 0.53 20.28
CA ILE A 36 -3.49 1.70 20.61
C ILE A 36 -2.07 1.26 21.00
N VAL A 37 -1.93 0.26 21.87
CA VAL A 37 -0.60 -0.25 22.27
C VAL A 37 0.14 -0.83 21.07
N TYR A 38 -0.54 -1.57 20.20
CA TYR A 38 0.03 -2.11 18.97
C TYR A 38 0.50 -1.01 18.02
N ALA A 39 -0.35 -0.03 17.71
CA ALA A 39 -0.03 1.10 16.85
C ALA A 39 1.16 1.91 17.41
N LEU A 40 1.19 2.17 18.71
CA LEU A 40 2.32 2.83 19.38
C LEU A 40 3.60 1.98 19.27
N SER A 41 3.51 0.66 19.42
CA SER A 41 4.67 -0.23 19.28
C SER A 41 5.23 -0.22 17.86
N ILE A 42 4.37 -0.20 16.83
CA ILE A 42 4.78 -0.03 15.44
C ILE A 42 5.44 1.33 15.27
N HIS A 43 4.84 2.40 15.77
CA HIS A 43 5.35 3.75 15.58
C HIS A 43 6.73 3.95 16.23
N VAL A 44 6.92 3.40 17.44
CA VAL A 44 8.21 3.42 18.14
C VAL A 44 9.23 2.53 17.43
N ALA A 45 8.83 1.35 16.96
CA ALA A 45 9.71 0.41 16.27
C ALA A 45 10.12 0.89 14.87
N THR A 46 9.26 1.64 14.20
CA THR A 46 9.54 2.15 12.84
C THR A 46 10.42 3.38 12.84
N ALA A 47 10.71 3.99 14.01
CA ALA A 47 11.55 5.18 14.15
C ALA A 47 11.29 6.13 12.97
N TYR A 48 10.02 6.52 12.76
CA TYR A 48 9.56 7.24 11.57
C TYR A 48 10.27 8.59 11.50
N ASP A 49 11.46 8.57 10.92
CA ASP A 49 12.33 9.69 10.69
C ASP A 49 11.91 10.26 9.34
N VAL A 50 11.14 11.33 9.37
CA VAL A 50 10.84 12.13 8.18
C VAL A 50 12.14 12.77 7.75
N LYS A 51 12.94 12.02 6.98
CA LYS A 51 14.17 12.54 6.42
C LYS A 51 13.80 13.49 5.28
N PRO A 52 14.30 14.73 5.29
CA PRO A 52 14.13 15.61 4.15
C PRO A 52 14.69 14.93 2.90
N ILE A 53 13.89 14.86 1.84
CA ILE A 53 14.36 14.40 0.54
C ILE A 53 15.23 15.52 -0.02
N PHE A 54 16.55 15.30 -0.06
CA PHE A 54 17.49 16.25 -0.65
C PHE A 54 17.39 16.21 -2.18
N ASP A 55 17.61 17.36 -2.84
CA ASP A 55 17.62 17.46 -4.30
C ASP A 55 18.56 16.43 -4.96
N SER A 56 19.68 16.13 -4.31
CA SER A 56 20.62 15.09 -4.73
C SER A 56 19.99 13.70 -4.82
N SER A 57 19.06 13.38 -3.93
CA SER A 57 18.33 12.09 -3.93
C SER A 57 17.36 12.01 -5.10
N VAL A 58 16.69 13.12 -5.43
CA VAL A 58 15.80 13.21 -6.61
C VAL A 58 16.61 13.07 -7.91
N ILE A 59 17.77 13.72 -7.99
CA ILE A 59 18.68 13.62 -9.13
C ILE A 59 19.18 12.17 -9.32
N ASN A 60 19.58 11.52 -8.23
CA ASN A 60 20.05 10.13 -8.26
C ASN A 60 18.93 9.16 -8.65
N GLN A 61 17.71 9.38 -8.18
CA GLN A 61 16.56 8.58 -8.56
C GLN A 61 16.24 8.74 -10.04
N LYS A 62 16.24 9.98 -10.57
CA LYS A 62 16.07 10.23 -12.01
C LYS A 62 17.15 9.54 -12.83
N GLY A 63 18.40 9.59 -12.39
CA GLY A 63 19.51 8.88 -13.04
C GLY A 63 19.30 7.37 -13.05
N SER A 64 18.88 6.80 -11.93
CA SER A 64 18.58 5.36 -11.79
C SER A 64 17.41 4.94 -12.68
N PHE A 65 16.35 5.75 -12.74
CA PHE A 65 15.21 5.52 -13.61
C PHE A 65 15.58 5.55 -15.09
N ASN A 66 16.38 6.52 -15.53
CA ASN A 66 16.86 6.59 -16.91
C ASN A 66 17.76 5.41 -17.28
N ASN A 67 18.58 4.94 -16.34
CA ASN A 67 19.39 3.74 -16.53
C ASN A 67 18.51 2.49 -16.68
N LEU A 68 17.46 2.37 -15.87
CA LEU A 68 16.49 1.29 -15.99
C LEU A 68 15.77 1.34 -17.33
N LEU A 69 15.32 2.52 -17.76
CA LEU A 69 14.65 2.69 -19.04
C LEU A 69 15.57 2.25 -20.19
N ARG A 70 16.85 2.62 -20.13
CA ARG A 70 17.84 2.20 -21.13
C ARG A 70 18.14 0.70 -21.07
N SER A 71 18.13 0.07 -19.90
CA SER A 71 18.37 -1.37 -19.77
C SER A 71 17.17 -2.21 -20.23
N LEU A 72 15.95 -1.68 -20.08
CA LEU A 72 14.73 -2.31 -20.59
C LEU A 72 14.63 -2.22 -22.12
N GLY A 73 15.40 -1.31 -22.74
CA GLY A 73 15.36 -1.08 -24.18
C GLY A 73 14.09 -0.36 -24.61
N SER A 74 13.92 -0.26 -25.93
CA SER A 74 12.73 0.31 -26.54
C SER A 74 12.24 -0.65 -27.61
N GLU A 75 10.94 -0.92 -27.63
CA GLU A 75 10.28 -1.70 -28.67
C GLU A 75 9.22 -0.86 -29.36
N SER A 76 8.96 -1.13 -30.64
CA SER A 76 7.87 -0.45 -31.34
C SER A 76 6.53 -0.93 -30.81
N LEU A 77 5.53 -0.05 -30.84
CA LEU A 77 4.19 -0.38 -30.34
C LEU A 77 3.59 -1.56 -31.10
N GLU A 78 3.88 -1.66 -32.41
CA GLU A 78 3.47 -2.76 -33.26
C GLU A 78 4.11 -4.09 -32.83
N ASN A 79 5.40 -4.08 -32.46
CA ASN A 79 6.09 -5.29 -32.04
C ASN A 79 5.65 -5.73 -30.63
N VAL A 80 5.46 -4.77 -29.72
CA VAL A 80 4.84 -5.04 -28.41
C VAL A 80 3.47 -5.68 -28.60
N GLN A 81 2.61 -5.13 -29.47
CA GLN A 81 1.29 -5.71 -29.69
C GLN A 81 1.36 -7.12 -30.29
N SER A 82 2.29 -7.37 -31.21
CA SER A 82 2.54 -8.71 -31.75
C SER A 82 2.90 -9.71 -30.64
N ILE A 83 3.86 -9.36 -29.78
CA ILE A 83 4.28 -10.20 -28.64
C ILE A 83 3.13 -10.42 -27.65
N LEU A 84 2.32 -9.40 -27.39
CA LEU A 84 1.14 -9.51 -26.52
C LEU A 84 0.07 -10.43 -27.12
N ASN A 85 -0.09 -10.44 -28.44
CA ASN A 85 -1.05 -11.28 -29.14
C ASN A 85 -0.61 -12.76 -29.20
N GLU A 86 0.66 -13.06 -28.96
CA GLU A 86 1.16 -14.45 -28.83
C GLU A 86 0.78 -15.10 -27.49
N ARG A 87 0.21 -14.33 -26.54
CA ARG A 87 -0.22 -14.87 -25.25
C ARG A 87 -1.32 -15.92 -25.46
N VAL A 88 -1.15 -17.06 -24.80
CA VAL A 88 -2.17 -18.10 -24.75
C VAL A 88 -3.33 -17.60 -23.89
N GLU A 89 -4.54 -17.63 -24.44
CA GLU A 89 -5.76 -17.42 -23.66
C GLU A 89 -5.91 -18.58 -22.67
N ASP A 90 -5.79 -18.27 -21.38
CA ASP A 90 -6.01 -19.23 -20.31
C ASP A 90 -7.33 -18.93 -19.59
N VAL A 91 -7.88 -19.94 -18.93
CA VAL A 91 -9.08 -19.77 -18.12
C VAL A 91 -8.75 -18.83 -16.96
N PRO A 92 -9.54 -17.77 -16.73
CA PRO A 92 -9.33 -16.89 -15.59
C PRO A 92 -9.30 -17.68 -14.29
N GLU A 93 -8.45 -17.25 -13.35
CA GLU A 93 -8.44 -17.78 -12.00
C GLU A 93 -9.86 -17.76 -11.42
N ASN A 94 -10.25 -18.78 -10.65
CA ASN A 94 -11.62 -18.91 -10.12
C ASN A 94 -12.09 -17.69 -9.31
N GLU A 95 -11.15 -16.91 -8.78
CA GLU A 95 -11.39 -15.68 -8.03
C GLU A 95 -11.76 -14.48 -8.93
N LEU A 96 -11.46 -14.57 -10.23
CA LEU A 96 -11.78 -13.57 -11.26
C LEU A 96 -13.15 -13.87 -11.88
N SER A 97 -14.21 -13.62 -11.10
CA SER A 97 -15.57 -13.75 -11.61
C SER A 97 -15.83 -12.75 -12.77
N PRO A 98 -16.78 -13.05 -13.68
CA PRO A 98 -17.15 -12.14 -14.78
C PRO A 98 -17.57 -10.75 -14.30
N GLU A 99 -18.17 -10.66 -13.11
CA GLU A 99 -18.57 -9.39 -12.49
C GLU A 99 -17.35 -8.55 -12.07
N ILE A 100 -16.32 -9.19 -11.50
CA ILE A 100 -15.06 -8.53 -11.13
C ILE A 100 -14.35 -8.01 -12.38
N LEU A 101 -14.33 -8.80 -13.45
CA LEU A 101 -13.74 -8.42 -14.73
C LEU A 101 -14.48 -7.23 -15.38
N ASP A 102 -15.81 -7.24 -15.38
CA ASP A 102 -16.61 -6.12 -15.89
C ASP A 102 -16.37 -4.82 -15.09
N LYS A 103 -16.35 -4.92 -13.76
CA LYS A 103 -16.08 -3.78 -12.87
C LYS A 103 -14.68 -3.22 -13.07
N LEU A 104 -13.68 -4.09 -13.20
CA LEU A 104 -12.30 -3.70 -13.46
C LEU A 104 -12.18 -2.99 -14.82
N SER A 105 -12.78 -3.56 -15.86
CA SER A 105 -12.75 -3.02 -17.23
C SER A 105 -13.33 -1.60 -17.26
N LYS A 106 -14.51 -1.40 -16.66
CA LYS A 106 -15.14 -0.08 -16.54
C LYS A 106 -14.26 0.94 -15.82
N LYS A 107 -13.56 0.52 -14.76
CA LYS A 107 -12.66 1.39 -14.01
C LYS A 107 -11.44 1.80 -14.82
N ILE A 108 -10.85 0.89 -15.59
CA ILE A 108 -9.70 1.18 -16.47
C ILE A 108 -10.12 2.17 -17.56
N TYR A 109 -11.22 1.91 -18.26
CA TYR A 109 -11.70 2.81 -19.32
C TYR A 109 -12.08 4.21 -18.78
N SER A 110 -12.67 4.28 -17.59
CA SER A 110 -12.97 5.57 -16.95
C SER A 110 -11.73 6.35 -16.49
N SER A 111 -10.57 5.70 -16.36
CA SER A 111 -9.30 6.35 -15.97
C SER A 111 -8.43 6.78 -17.16
N MET A 112 -8.78 6.32 -18.36
CA MET A 112 -8.11 6.67 -19.62
C MET A 112 -8.79 7.81 -20.38
N ASN A 113 -10.02 8.18 -20.00
CA ASN A 113 -10.74 9.38 -20.44
C ASN A 113 -10.59 10.50 -19.41
#